data_AF-A0A853EFW7-F1
#
_entry.id   AF-A0A853EFW7-F1
#
_cell.length_a   1.000
_cell.length_b   1.000
_cell.length_c   1.000
_cell.angle_alpha   90.00
_cell.angle_beta   90.00
_cell.angle_gamma   90.00
#
_symmetry.space_group_name_H-M   'P 1'
#
loop_
_entity.id
_entity.type
_entity.pdbx_description
1 polymer ?
#
loop_
_entity_poly.entity_id
_entity_poly.type
_entity_poly.pdbx_seq_one_letter_code
_entity_poly.pdbx_strand_id
1 'polypeptide(L)'
;MTRRLATAVLVHRPAGSVMLPAGSVPEPEDAELITNPACWTHEPGAHEADPGTGTDEGTGPMPTPDETWKVADLRAWAEHHGIDIGPAKTKDDILMVITDTLAGQGDDDHVGDQH
;
A
#
# COMPACT_ATOMS: atom_id res chain seq x y z
N MET A 1 14.61 -20.22 -7.00
CA MET A 1 13.95 -19.46 -5.92
C MET A 1 13.97 -18.00 -6.33
N THR A 2 12.83 -17.47 -6.72
CA THR A 2 12.71 -16.11 -7.25
C THR A 2 12.70 -15.13 -6.06
N ARG A 3 13.81 -14.41 -5.81
CA ARG A 3 13.90 -13.41 -4.74
C ARG A 3 13.63 -12.01 -5.31
N ARG A 4 12.82 -11.22 -4.61
CA ARG A 4 12.47 -9.84 -5.00
C ARG A 4 13.29 -8.83 -4.20
N LEU A 5 13.47 -7.65 -4.79
CA LEU A 5 14.13 -6.53 -4.13
C LEU A 5 13.16 -5.84 -3.16
N ALA A 6 13.60 -5.56 -1.94
CA ALA A 6 12.85 -4.80 -0.94
C ALA A 6 12.90 -3.29 -1.21
N THR A 7 13.95 -2.82 -1.89
CA THR A 7 14.19 -1.40 -2.20
C THR A 7 14.75 -1.26 -3.61
N ALA A 8 14.75 -0.05 -4.16
CA ALA A 8 15.47 0.22 -5.40
C ALA A 8 16.97 0.00 -5.19
N VAL A 9 17.61 -0.73 -6.10
CA VAL A 9 19.04 -1.08 -6.06
C VAL A 9 19.70 -0.69 -7.36
N LEU A 10 20.80 0.06 -7.26
CA LEU A 10 21.69 0.31 -8.39
C LEU A 10 22.71 -0.82 -8.48
N VAL A 11 22.66 -1.58 -9.58
CA VAL A 11 23.58 -2.69 -9.87
C VAL A 11 24.61 -2.21 -10.88
N HIS A 12 25.89 -2.40 -10.56
CA HIS A 12 27.00 -2.04 -11.44
C HIS A 12 27.50 -3.27 -12.19
N ARG A 13 27.29 -3.31 -13.52
CA ARG A 13 27.76 -4.37 -14.42
C ARG A 13 28.86 -3.83 -15.34
N PRO A 14 29.69 -4.70 -15.96
CA PRO A 14 30.74 -4.26 -16.88
C PRO A 14 30.21 -3.46 -18.08
N ALA A 15 28.96 -3.74 -18.48
CA ALA A 15 28.27 -3.04 -19.56
C ALA A 15 27.65 -1.68 -19.15
N GLY A 16 27.62 -1.34 -17.85
CA GLY A 16 27.01 -0.11 -17.35
C GLY A 16 26.36 -0.28 -15.97
N SER A 17 25.66 0.74 -15.48
CA SER A 17 24.88 0.60 -14.23
C SER A 17 23.39 0.49 -14.57
N VAL A 18 22.68 -0.42 -13.91
CA VAL A 18 21.23 -0.60 -14.07
C VAL A 18 20.55 -0.34 -12.73
N MET A 19 19.49 0.46 -12.75
CA MET A 19 18.67 0.69 -11.56
C MET A 19 17.49 -0.26 -11.59
N LEU A 20 17.43 -1.14 -10.61
CA LEU A 20 16.34 -2.10 -10.44
C LEU A 20 15.39 -1.56 -9.36
N PRO A 21 14.11 -1.30 -9.68
CA PRO A 21 13.17 -0.76 -8.70
C PRO A 21 12.78 -1.80 -7.66
N ALA A 22 12.29 -1.32 -6.50
CA ALA A 22 11.74 -2.18 -5.46
C ALA A 22 10.62 -3.08 -6.02
N GLY A 23 10.47 -4.29 -5.47
CA GLY A 23 9.52 -5.30 -5.95
C GLY A 23 9.95 -6.04 -7.21
N SER A 24 10.98 -5.57 -7.93
CA SER A 24 11.48 -6.24 -9.11
C SER A 24 12.22 -7.54 -8.78
N VAL A 25 12.15 -8.47 -9.73
CA VAL A 25 12.95 -9.68 -9.72
C VAL A 25 14.18 -9.44 -10.61
N PRO A 26 15.39 -9.33 -10.05
CA PRO A 26 16.61 -9.23 -10.84
C PRO A 26 16.85 -10.52 -11.63
N GLU A 27 17.48 -10.38 -12.80
CA GLU A 27 18.08 -11.50 -13.52
C GLU A 27 19.15 -12.16 -12.63
N PRO A 28 19.45 -13.47 -12.81
CA PRO A 28 20.41 -14.17 -11.97
C PRO A 28 21.80 -13.51 -11.96
N GLU A 29 22.24 -12.94 -13.08
CA GLU A 29 23.50 -12.20 -13.18
C GLU A 29 23.53 -10.93 -12.30
N ASP A 30 22.42 -10.20 -12.23
CA ASP A 30 22.31 -9.00 -11.41
C ASP A 30 22.14 -9.36 -9.93
N ALA A 31 21.43 -10.45 -9.63
CA ALA A 31 21.23 -10.94 -8.27
C ALA A 31 22.54 -11.34 -7.58
N GLU A 32 23.50 -11.90 -8.32
CA GLU A 32 24.83 -12.23 -7.80
C GLU A 32 25.63 -11.00 -7.36
N LEU A 33 25.34 -9.83 -7.94
CA LEU A 33 26.00 -8.57 -7.60
C LEU A 33 25.39 -7.90 -6.35
N ILE A 34 24.17 -8.27 -5.98
CA ILE A 34 23.45 -7.71 -4.83
C ILE A 34 23.82 -8.50 -3.58
N THR A 35 24.99 -8.17 -3.03
CA THR A 35 25.56 -8.82 -1.85
C THR A 35 24.91 -8.41 -0.52
N ASN A 36 24.17 -7.29 -0.50
CA ASN A 36 23.53 -6.79 0.71
C ASN A 36 22.23 -7.58 1.01
N PRO A 37 22.16 -8.39 2.09
CA PRO A 37 20.98 -9.16 2.44
C PRO A 37 19.74 -8.29 2.73
N ALA A 38 19.93 -7.03 3.13
CA ALA A 38 18.83 -6.09 3.39
C ALA A 38 18.15 -5.56 2.12
N CYS A 39 18.80 -5.69 0.95
CA CYS A 39 18.19 -5.34 -0.33
C CYS A 39 17.12 -6.35 -0.77
N TRP A 40 17.07 -7.52 -0.13
CA TRP A 40 16.15 -8.59 -0.47
C TRP A 40 14.94 -8.59 0.45
N THR A 41 13.76 -8.88 -0.10
CA THR A 41 12.56 -9.12 0.70
C THR A 41 12.78 -10.33 1.59
N HIS A 42 12.90 -10.11 2.90
CA HIS A 42 12.83 -11.16 3.91
C HIS A 42 11.35 -11.39 4.25
N GLU A 43 10.68 -12.29 3.53
CA GLU A 43 9.35 -12.73 3.91
C GLU A 43 9.42 -14.17 4.45
N PRO A 44 9.19 -14.41 5.76
CA PRO A 44 8.67 -15.69 6.19
C PRO A 44 7.17 -15.70 5.85
N GLY A 45 6.83 -16.34 4.73
CA GLY A 45 5.45 -16.75 4.45
C GLY A 45 4.61 -15.72 3.71
N ALA A 46 4.45 -15.98 2.41
CA ALA A 46 3.25 -15.76 1.62
C ALA A 46 2.15 -14.90 2.26
N HIS A 47 2.12 -13.61 1.91
CA HIS A 47 0.88 -13.08 1.40
C HIS A 47 1.01 -13.07 -0.12
N GLU A 48 0.34 -14.03 -0.76
CA GLU A 48 0.19 -14.07 -2.19
C GLU A 48 -0.36 -12.72 -2.64
N ALA A 49 0.52 -11.95 -3.28
CA ALA A 49 0.15 -10.77 -4.03
C ALA A 49 -0.82 -11.22 -5.11
N ASP A 50 -2.10 -10.95 -4.89
CA ASP A 50 -3.09 -10.74 -5.92
C ASP A 50 -2.45 -9.90 -7.05
N PRO A 51 -2.62 -10.25 -8.34
CA PRO A 51 -1.96 -9.58 -9.44
C PRO A 51 -2.62 -8.22 -9.72
N GLY A 52 -2.47 -7.27 -8.79
CA GLY A 52 -2.76 -5.87 -8.98
C GLY A 52 -1.62 -5.20 -9.73
N THR A 53 -1.74 -5.20 -11.05
CA THR A 53 -1.26 -4.17 -11.99
C THR A 53 -0.36 -3.08 -11.42
N GLY A 54 0.89 -3.03 -11.90
CA GLY A 54 1.66 -1.81 -11.87
C GLY A 54 0.91 -0.70 -12.61
N THR A 55 0.58 0.36 -11.90
CA THR A 55 0.23 1.66 -12.47
C THR A 55 0.92 2.71 -11.62
N ASP A 56 1.94 3.29 -12.23
CA ASP A 56 2.44 4.64 -11.98
C ASP A 56 1.25 5.62 -11.88
N GLU A 57 1.36 6.63 -11.02
CA GLU A 57 0.38 7.71 -10.76
C GLU A 57 -0.74 7.45 -9.74
N GLY A 58 -0.92 8.45 -8.86
CA GLY A 58 -1.89 8.45 -7.78
C GLY A 58 -3.36 8.52 -8.24
N THR A 59 -4.26 8.41 -7.26
CA THR A 59 -5.71 8.58 -7.42
C THR A 59 -6.47 7.35 -7.93
N GLY A 60 -6.17 6.16 -7.40
CA GLY A 60 -7.16 5.08 -7.30
C GLY A 60 -7.94 5.22 -5.98
N PRO A 61 -9.24 4.89 -5.92
CA PRO A 61 -9.97 4.90 -4.65
C PRO A 61 -9.27 3.93 -3.71
N MET A 62 -8.69 4.45 -2.62
CA MET A 62 -8.09 3.58 -1.62
C MET A 62 -9.18 2.62 -1.12
N PRO A 63 -8.91 1.31 -1.07
CA PRO A 63 -9.90 0.34 -0.61
C PRO A 63 -10.43 0.74 0.77
N THR A 64 -11.75 0.61 0.97
CA THR A 64 -12.38 0.88 2.26
C THR A 64 -11.77 -0.05 3.30
N PRO A 65 -11.24 0.49 4.40
CA PRO A 65 -10.60 -0.33 5.41
C PRO A 65 -11.58 -1.31 6.05
N ASP A 66 -11.10 -2.52 6.32
CA ASP A 66 -11.86 -3.61 6.92
C ASP A 66 -11.13 -4.22 8.13
N GLU A 67 -11.73 -5.24 8.76
CA GLU A 67 -11.18 -5.85 9.98
C GLU A 67 -9.83 -6.55 9.79
N THR A 68 -9.39 -6.81 8.56
CA THR A 68 -8.05 -7.36 8.26
C THR A 68 -6.93 -6.32 8.38
N TRP A 69 -7.28 -5.03 8.41
CA TRP A 69 -6.31 -3.92 8.48
C TRP A 69 -5.79 -3.72 9.90
N LYS A 70 -4.54 -3.26 10.01
CA LYS A 70 -3.95 -2.93 11.31
C LYS A 70 -4.41 -1.55 11.76
N VAL A 71 -4.46 -1.35 13.07
CA VAL A 71 -4.77 -0.06 13.70
C VAL A 71 -3.93 1.09 13.13
N ALA A 72 -2.66 0.85 12.82
CA ALA A 72 -1.79 1.86 12.22
C ALA A 72 -2.22 2.24 10.79
N ASP A 73 -2.60 1.26 9.97
CA ASP A 73 -3.04 1.47 8.59
C ASP A 73 -4.41 2.16 8.53
N LEU A 74 -5.32 1.79 9.45
CA LEU A 74 -6.62 2.45 9.61
C LEU A 74 -6.48 3.94 9.94
N ARG A 75 -5.53 4.29 10.82
CA ARG A 75 -5.24 5.68 11.17
C ARG A 75 -4.72 6.46 9.97
N ALA A 76 -3.74 5.91 9.27
CA ALA A 76 -3.18 6.56 8.09
C ALA A 76 -4.25 6.77 6.99
N TRP A 77 -5.15 5.79 6.80
CA TRP A 77 -6.25 5.91 5.85
C TRP A 77 -7.24 7.01 6.26
N ALA A 78 -7.62 7.06 7.55
CA ALA A 78 -8.50 8.09 8.10
C ALA A 78 -7.89 9.50 7.97
N GLU A 79 -6.62 9.66 8.33
CA GLU A 79 -5.89 10.92 8.19
C GLU A 79 -5.83 11.38 6.72
N HIS A 80 -5.59 10.46 5.79
CA HIS A 80 -5.58 10.77 4.36
C HIS A 80 -6.96 11.20 3.84
N HIS A 81 -8.04 10.66 4.40
CA HIS A 81 -9.42 11.03 4.05
C HIS A 81 -9.96 12.21 4.87
N GLY A 82 -9.15 12.79 5.77
CA GLY A 82 -9.58 13.86 6.66
C GLY A 82 -10.61 13.45 7.70
N ILE A 83 -10.71 12.16 8.01
CA ILE A 83 -11.62 11.61 9.01
C ILE A 83 -10.96 11.73 10.39
N ASP A 84 -11.57 12.51 11.27
CA ASP A 84 -11.14 12.61 12.66
C ASP A 84 -11.64 11.41 13.48
N ILE A 85 -10.74 10.47 13.71
CA ILE A 85 -10.97 9.29 14.56
C ILE A 85 -10.94 9.62 16.06
N GLY A 86 -10.63 10.86 16.44
CA GLY A 86 -10.68 11.34 17.82
C GLY A 86 -9.86 10.48 18.80
N PRO A 87 -10.37 10.19 20.01
CA PRO A 87 -9.67 9.39 21.00
C PRO A 87 -9.77 7.88 20.75
N ALA A 88 -10.28 7.43 19.59
CA ALA A 88 -10.38 6.01 19.27
C ALA A 88 -9.00 5.36 19.32
N LYS A 89 -8.84 4.32 20.16
CA LYS A 89 -7.58 3.59 20.34
C LYS A 89 -7.66 2.16 19.83
N THR A 90 -8.86 1.60 19.74
CA THR A 90 -9.08 0.23 19.30
C THR A 90 -9.41 0.19 17.81
N LYS A 91 -9.14 -0.96 17.19
CA LYS A 91 -9.47 -1.21 15.78
C LYS A 91 -10.96 -1.01 15.51
N ASP A 92 -11.78 -1.54 16.41
CA ASP A 92 -13.24 -1.53 16.32
C ASP A 92 -13.78 -0.09 16.37
N ASP A 93 -13.31 0.71 17.34
CA ASP A 93 -13.68 2.13 17.44
C ASP A 93 -13.30 2.91 16.17
N ILE A 94 -12.11 2.66 15.61
CA ILE A 94 -11.65 3.36 14.41
C ILE A 94 -12.48 2.97 13.18
N LEU A 95 -12.75 1.67 12.99
CA LEU A 95 -13.59 1.19 11.90
C LEU A 95 -15.02 1.72 12.01
N MET A 96 -15.56 1.80 13.23
CA MET A 96 -16.88 2.38 13.48
C MET A 96 -16.94 3.85 13.04
N VAL A 97 -15.96 4.68 13.42
CA VAL A 97 -15.92 6.10 13.03
C VAL A 97 -15.78 6.26 11.51
N ILE A 98 -14.92 5.47 10.88
CA ILE A 98 -14.74 5.49 9.43
C ILE A 98 -16.04 5.12 8.72
N THR A 99 -16.70 4.05 9.17
CA THR A 99 -17.96 3.57 8.57
C THR A 99 -19.10 4.58 8.78
N ASP A 100 -19.21 5.16 9.97
CA ASP A 100 -20.20 6.20 10.30
C ASP A 100 -20.02 7.45 9.42
N THR A 101 -18.77 7.89 9.23
CA THR A 101 -18.43 9.03 8.38
C THR A 101 -18.75 8.75 6.91
N LEU A 102 -18.40 7.55 6.41
CA LEU A 102 -18.69 7.14 5.03
C LEU A 102 -20.19 6.98 4.77
N ALA A 103 -20.94 6.46 5.75
CA ALA A 103 -22.40 6.38 5.67
C ALA A 103 -23.02 7.78 5.64
N GLY A 104 -22.53 8.72 6.46
CA GLY A 104 -23.01 10.10 6.48
C GLY A 104 -22.70 10.93 5.23
N GLN A 105 -21.65 10.58 4.47
CA GLN A 105 -21.32 11.22 3.19
C GLN A 105 -22.19 10.75 2.01
N GLY A 106 -22.98 9.67 2.18
CA GLY A 106 -23.84 9.10 1.14
C GLY A 106 -25.23 9.73 1.01
N ASP A 107 -25.58 10.70 1.86
CA ASP A 107 -26.94 11.29 1.95
C ASP A 107 -27.03 12.76 1.44
N ASP A 108 -26.00 13.32 0.80
CA ASP A 108 -26.02 14.72 0.29
C ASP A 108 -26.44 14.84 -1.19
N ASP A 109 -26.95 13.77 -1.81
CA ASP A 109 -27.38 13.77 -3.22
C ASP A 109 -28.90 13.57 -3.42
N HIS A 110 -29.79 14.18 -2.61
CA HIS A 110 -31.17 14.42 -3.09
C HIS A 110 -32.04 15.41 -2.29
N VAL A 111 -31.77 16.72 -2.35
CA VAL A 111 -32.87 17.70 -2.16
C VAL A 111 -32.58 19.07 -2.82
N GLY A 112 -33.40 19.39 -3.83
CA GLY A 112 -33.56 20.74 -4.42
C GLY A 112 -32.94 20.83 -5.81
N ASP A 113 -33.69 20.87 -6.91
CA ASP A 113 -34.64 21.94 -7.17
C ASP A 113 -35.72 21.47 -8.17
N GLN A 114 -36.97 21.53 -7.71
CA GLN A 114 -38.17 21.52 -8.53
C GLN A 114 -38.66 22.96 -8.57
N HIS A 115 -38.51 23.68 -9.69
CA HIS A 115 -39.54 24.60 -10.21
C HIS A 115 -39.30 25.08 -11.65
#